data_AF-A0A0C7G940-F1
#
_entry.id   AF-A0A0C7G940-F1
#
_cell.length_a   1.000
_cell.length_b   1.000
_cell.length_c   1.000
_cell.angle_alpha   90.00
_cell.angle_beta   90.00
_cell.angle_gamma   90.00
#
_symmetry.space_group_name_H-M   'P 1'
#
loop_
_entity.id
_entity.type
_entity.pdbx_description
1 polymer ?
#
loop_
_entity_poly.entity_id
_entity_poly.type
_entity_poly.pdbx_seq_one_letter_code
_entity_poly.pdbx_strand_id
1 'polypeptide(L)'
;MDINVKARELASYIKNTNEFKSMNKAKKELDKNSALKKQLDEYLKKKNMIYSRYKIEDASKKISQLNRDYDKFFNHPLVSNYMKSNRNFNSMMENLYKQIENELTK
;
A
#
# COMPACT_ATOMS: atom_id res chain seq x y z
N MET A 1 -30.67 9.85 4.35
CA MET A 1 -29.59 8.98 3.83
C MET A 1 -28.31 9.37 4.53
N ASP A 2 -27.68 8.46 5.27
CA ASP A 2 -26.44 8.76 6.00
C ASP A 2 -25.24 8.41 5.10
N ILE A 3 -24.38 9.41 4.83
CA ILE A 3 -23.17 9.24 4.03
C ILE A 3 -22.25 8.16 4.61
N ASN A 4 -22.25 7.96 5.93
CA ASN A 4 -21.47 6.90 6.58
C ASN A 4 -22.01 5.49 6.27
N VAL A 5 -23.30 5.35 5.97
CA VAL A 5 -23.87 4.09 5.48
C VAL A 5 -23.36 3.83 4.06
N LYS A 6 -23.38 4.84 3.19
CA LYS A 6 -22.87 4.72 1.82
C LYS A 6 -21.36 4.48 1.75
N ALA A 7 -20.58 5.08 2.65
CA ALA A 7 -19.16 4.79 2.78
C ALA A 7 -18.90 3.32 3.16
N ARG A 8 -19.71 2.74 4.06
CA ARG A 8 -19.62 1.32 4.42
C ARG A 8 -20.00 0.39 3.28
N GLU A 9 -21.04 0.74 2.51
CA GLU A 9 -21.42 0.00 1.30
C GLU A 9 -20.28 0.02 0.26
N LEU A 10 -19.72 1.20 -0.03
CA LEU A 10 -18.57 1.35 -0.93
C LEU A 10 -17.37 0.50 -0.46
N ALA A 11 -17.05 0.53 0.83
CA ALA A 11 -15.99 -0.30 1.40
C ALA A 11 -16.26 -1.80 1.21
N SER A 12 -17.51 -2.24 1.28
CA SER A 12 -17.90 -3.62 0.99
C SER A 12 -17.67 -3.99 -0.47
N TYR A 13 -18.01 -3.09 -1.40
CA TYR A 13 -17.74 -3.30 -2.83
C TYR A 13 -16.24 -3.36 -3.12
N ILE A 14 -15.45 -2.45 -2.55
CA ILE A 14 -13.99 -2.44 -2.67
C ILE A 14 -13.39 -3.76 -2.17
N LYS A 15 -13.85 -4.29 -1.02
CA LYS A 15 -13.38 -5.58 -0.49
C LYS A 15 -13.65 -6.75 -1.44
N ASN A 16 -14.64 -6.62 -2.31
CA ASN A 16 -15.03 -7.66 -3.25
C ASN A 16 -14.30 -7.59 -4.59
N THR A 17 -13.52 -6.54 -4.86
CA THR A 17 -12.76 -6.41 -6.10
C THR A 17 -11.61 -7.42 -6.19
N ASN A 18 -11.19 -7.71 -7.42
CA ASN A 18 -10.10 -8.65 -7.67
C ASN A 18 -8.77 -8.09 -7.13
N GLU A 19 -8.58 -6.77 -7.19
CA GLU A 19 -7.41 -6.05 -6.71
C GLU A 19 -7.27 -6.19 -5.19
N PHE A 20 -8.35 -5.96 -4.43
CA PHE A 20 -8.32 -6.13 -2.98
C PHE A 20 -8.10 -7.59 -2.60
N LYS A 21 -8.83 -8.53 -3.23
CA LYS A 21 -8.67 -9.96 -2.97
C LYS A 21 -7.24 -10.45 -3.24
N SER A 22 -6.66 -10.02 -4.35
CA SER A 22 -5.28 -10.37 -4.74
C SER A 22 -4.25 -9.78 -3.77
N MET A 23 -4.38 -8.49 -3.42
CA MET A 23 -3.51 -7.85 -2.43
C MET A 23 -3.62 -8.53 -1.06
N ASN A 24 -4.84 -8.80 -0.59
CA ASN A 24 -5.08 -9.43 0.71
C ASN A 24 -4.54 -10.88 0.74
N LYS A 25 -4.67 -11.63 -0.35
CA LYS A 25 -4.07 -12.96 -0.47
C LYS A 25 -2.54 -12.89 -0.39
N ALA A 26 -1.92 -12.03 -1.21
CA ALA A 26 -0.47 -11.88 -1.21
C ALA A 26 0.07 -11.40 0.15
N LYS A 27 -0.67 -10.53 0.85
CA LYS A 27 -0.35 -10.11 2.21
C LYS A 27 -0.37 -11.28 3.19
N LYS A 28 -1.44 -12.09 3.17
CA LYS A 28 -1.55 -13.29 4.02
C LYS A 28 -0.44 -14.29 3.75
N GLU A 29 -0.05 -14.47 2.49
CA GLU A 29 1.06 -15.35 2.12
C GLU A 29 2.41 -14.84 2.62
N LEU A 30 2.64 -13.52 2.54
CA LEU A 30 3.83 -12.89 3.13
C LEU A 30 3.85 -13.02 4.66
N ASP A 31 2.70 -12.81 5.31
CA ASP A 31 2.55 -12.87 6.77
C ASP A 31 2.82 -14.26 7.36
N LYS A 32 2.65 -15.33 6.56
CA LYS A 32 3.02 -16.70 6.95
C LYS A 32 4.52 -16.86 7.15
N ASN A 33 5.34 -16.04 6.50
CA ASN A 33 6.78 -16.02 6.70
C ASN A 33 7.14 -14.92 7.72
N SER A 34 7.36 -15.33 8.98
CA SER A 34 7.64 -14.41 10.09
C SER A 34 8.88 -13.54 9.88
N ALA A 35 9.91 -14.06 9.19
CA ALA A 35 11.13 -13.31 8.89
C ALA A 35 10.86 -12.20 7.86
N LEU A 36 10.17 -12.51 6.76
CA LEU A 36 9.81 -11.51 5.74
C LEU A 36 8.84 -10.47 6.27
N LYS A 37 7.87 -10.89 7.08
CA LYS A 37 6.95 -9.99 7.77
C LYS A 37 7.72 -8.99 8.64
N LYS A 38 8.66 -9.47 9.46
CA LYS A 38 9.49 -8.60 10.30
C LYS A 38 10.31 -7.62 9.48
N GLN A 39 10.90 -8.05 8.37
CA GLN A 39 11.63 -7.17 7.46
C GLN A 39 10.72 -6.11 6.81
N LEU A 40 9.49 -6.47 6.44
CA LEU A 40 8.50 -5.53 5.92
C LEU A 40 8.14 -4.47 6.97
N ASP A 41 7.85 -4.90 8.21
CA ASP A 41 7.47 -4.01 9.30
C ASP A 41 8.63 -3.05 9.66
N GLU A 42 9.86 -3.55 9.68
CA GLU A 42 11.06 -2.72 9.87
C GLU A 42 11.27 -1.71 8.74
N TYR A 43 11.07 -2.12 7.49
CA TYR A 43 11.11 -1.22 6.34
C TYR A 43 10.05 -0.11 6.47
N LEU A 44 8.80 -0.46 6.78
CA LEU A 44 7.70 0.50 6.95
C LEU A 44 7.97 1.46 8.10
N LYS A 45 8.48 0.97 9.23
CA LYS A 45 8.85 1.80 10.39
C LYS A 45 9.94 2.79 10.02
N LYS A 46 11.01 2.35 9.34
CA LYS A 46 12.10 3.22 8.87
C LYS A 46 11.59 4.25 7.86
N LYS A 47 10.74 3.83 6.91
CA LYS A 47 10.12 4.72 5.92
C LYS A 47 9.30 5.83 6.59
N ASN A 48 8.41 5.46 7.50
CA ASN A 48 7.56 6.42 8.23
C ASN A 48 8.40 7.37 9.10
N MET A 49 9.44 6.84 9.75
CA MET A 49 10.37 7.65 10.54
C MET A 49 11.09 8.69 9.67
N ILE A 50 11.50 8.33 8.45
CA ILE A 50 12.13 9.26 7.51
C ILE A 50 11.14 10.37 7.12
N TYR A 51 9.91 10.02 6.70
CA TYR A 51 8.90 11.03 6.35
C TYR A 51 8.52 11.93 7.54
N SER A 52 8.52 11.41 8.77
CA SER A 52 8.21 12.20 9.96
C SER A 52 9.30 13.18 10.39
N ARG A 53 10.57 12.91 10.03
CA ARG A 53 11.73 13.65 10.55
C ARG A 53 12.37 14.61 9.54
N TYR A 54 12.14 14.40 8.26
CA TYR A 54 12.82 15.14 7.20
C TYR A 54 11.82 15.85 6.30
N LYS A 55 12.23 17.00 5.75
CA LYS A 55 11.51 17.66 4.67
C LYS A 55 11.45 16.74 3.44
N ILE A 56 10.44 16.92 2.60
CA ILE A 56 10.13 16.03 1.46
C ILE A 56 11.36 15.77 0.56
N GLU A 57 12.16 16.81 0.31
CA GLU A 57 13.37 16.73 -0.53
C GLU A 57 14.45 15.81 0.07
N ASP A 58 14.76 15.96 1.36
CA ASP A 58 15.73 15.13 2.08
C ASP A 58 15.21 13.72 2.39
N ALA A 59 13.91 13.62 2.66
CA ALA A 59 13.23 12.36 2.83
C ALA A 59 13.37 11.51 1.56
N SER A 60 13.20 12.11 0.38
CA SER A 60 13.30 11.41 -0.91
C SER A 60 14.66 10.73 -1.08
N LYS A 61 15.77 11.44 -0.82
CA LYS A 61 17.12 10.85 -0.88
C LYS A 61 17.30 9.70 0.10
N LYS A 62 16.83 9.85 1.34
CA LYS A 62 16.91 8.81 2.38
C LYS A 62 16.04 7.59 2.07
N ILE A 63 14.87 7.79 1.46
CA ILE A 63 14.02 6.70 0.98
C ILE A 63 14.68 5.95 -0.17
N SER A 64 15.31 6.66 -1.12
CA SER A 64 16.05 5.99 -2.20
C SER A 64 17.16 5.11 -1.65
N GLN A 65 17.90 5.57 -0.64
CA GLN A 65 18.91 4.74 0.02
C GLN A 65 18.28 3.54 0.74
N LEU A 66 17.22 3.76 1.53
CA LEU A 66 16.50 2.68 2.21
C LEU A 66 15.99 1.62 1.21
N ASN A 67 15.53 2.03 0.04
CA ASN A 67 15.08 1.09 -0.99
C ASN A 67 16.23 0.23 -1.53
N ARG A 68 17.42 0.80 -1.72
CA ARG A 68 18.62 0.04 -2.13
C ARG A 68 19.04 -0.96 -1.07
N ASP A 69 19.01 -0.57 0.21
CA ASP A 69 19.36 -1.45 1.32
C ASP A 69 18.42 -2.67 1.42
N TYR A 70 17.18 -2.52 0.94
CA TYR A 70 16.16 -3.58 0.91
C TYR A 70 15.98 -4.21 -0.49
N ASP A 71 16.91 -4.01 -1.44
CA ASP A 71 16.79 -4.53 -2.80
C ASP A 71 16.58 -6.05 -2.84
N LYS A 72 17.40 -6.80 -2.09
CA LYS A 72 17.26 -8.27 -1.94
C LYS A 72 15.91 -8.68 -1.37
N PHE A 73 15.37 -7.88 -0.43
CA PHE A 73 14.06 -8.12 0.16
C PHE A 73 12.94 -7.91 -0.87
N PHE A 74 13.00 -6.83 -1.66
CA PHE A 74 12.03 -6.57 -2.73
C PHE A 74 12.08 -7.60 -3.86
N ASN A 75 13.25 -8.18 -4.12
CA ASN A 75 13.43 -9.24 -5.11
C ASN A 75 12.92 -10.61 -4.63
N HIS A 76 12.56 -10.76 -3.36
CA HIS A 76 11.97 -12.01 -2.87
C HIS A 76 10.58 -12.23 -3.52
N PRO A 77 10.26 -13.43 -4.05
CA PRO A 77 9.01 -13.66 -4.79
C PRO A 77 7.73 -13.28 -4.04
N LEU A 78 7.62 -13.63 -2.75
CA LEU A 78 6.46 -13.26 -1.92
C LEU A 78 6.32 -11.75 -1.73
N VAL A 79 7.45 -11.05 -1.59
CA VAL A 79 7.48 -9.60 -1.39
C VAL A 79 7.15 -8.90 -2.70
N SER A 80 7.79 -9.30 -3.80
CA SER A 80 7.50 -8.78 -5.14
C SER A 80 6.03 -8.97 -5.51
N ASN A 81 5.45 -10.14 -5.24
CA ASN A 81 4.03 -10.42 -5.48
C ASN A 81 3.11 -9.51 -4.65
N TYR A 82 3.42 -9.34 -3.36
CA TYR A 82 2.68 -8.41 -2.51
C TYR A 82 2.80 -6.97 -3.00
N MET A 83 4.00 -6.49 -3.33
CA MET A 83 4.24 -5.13 -3.81
C MET A 83 3.50 -4.85 -5.13
N LYS A 84 3.51 -5.81 -6.06
CA LYS A 84 2.76 -5.71 -7.32
C LYS A 84 1.25 -5.64 -7.07
N SER A 85 0.71 -6.54 -6.25
CA SER A 85 -0.71 -6.58 -5.94
C SER A 85 -1.17 -5.33 -5.17
N ASN A 86 -0.33 -4.83 -4.26
CA ASN A 86 -0.57 -3.61 -3.51
C ASN A 86 -0.53 -2.36 -4.40
N ARG A 87 0.38 -2.31 -5.38
CA ARG A 87 0.40 -1.22 -6.38
C ARG A 87 -0.89 -1.20 -7.20
N ASN A 88 -1.33 -2.35 -7.71
CA ASN A 88 -2.57 -2.44 -8.49
C ASN A 88 -3.79 -1.98 -7.68
N PHE A 89 -3.90 -2.42 -6.43
CA PHE A 89 -4.97 -1.96 -5.53
C PHE A 89 -4.92 -0.45 -5.29
N ASN A 90 -3.74 0.11 -5.03
CA ASN A 90 -3.58 1.54 -4.84
C ASN A 90 -3.96 2.35 -6.09
N SER A 91 -3.59 1.90 -7.29
CA SER A 91 -4.00 2.54 -8.54
C SER A 91 -5.51 2.51 -8.76
N MET A 92 -6.17 1.39 -8.45
CA MET A 92 -7.64 1.30 -8.47
C MET A 92 -8.27 2.29 -7.49
N MET A 93 -7.75 2.39 -6.25
CA MET A 93 -8.24 3.34 -5.25
C MET A 93 -8.01 4.80 -5.67
N GLU A 94 -6.86 5.11 -6.26
CA GLU A 94 -6.56 6.45 -6.77
C GLU A 94 -7.56 6.88 -7.86
N ASN A 95 -7.88 5.98 -8.79
CA ASN A 95 -8.90 6.24 -9.81
C ASN A 95 -10.29 6.46 -9.20
N LEU A 96 -10.65 5.67 -8.18
CA LEU A 96 -11.90 5.84 -7.46
C LEU A 96 -11.97 7.21 -6.76
N TYR A 97 -10.87 7.64 -6.10
CA TYR A 97 -10.82 8.95 -5.47
C TYR A 97 -10.98 10.09 -6.48
N LYS A 98 -10.29 10.01 -7.63
CA LYS A 98 -10.44 10.98 -8.72
C LYS A 98 -11.87 11.02 -9.26
N GLN A 99 -12.54 9.88 -9.38
CA GLN A 99 -13.95 9.83 -9.79
C GLN A 99 -14.86 10.53 -8.79
N ILE A 100 -14.68 10.27 -7.48
CA ILE A 100 -15.45 10.94 -6.42
C ILE A 100 -15.21 12.47 -6.47
N GLU A 101 -13.95 12.90 -6.57
CA GLU A 101 -13.59 14.31 -6.65
C GLU A 101 -14.20 15.00 -7.88
N ASN A 102 -14.20 14.34 -9.03
CA ASN A 102 -14.84 14.84 -10.24
C ASN A 102 -16.36 15.01 -10.05
N GLU A 103 -17.05 14.08 -9.36
CA GLU A 103 -18.49 14.24 -9.07
C GLU A 103 -18.79 15.34 -8.04
N LEU A 104 -17.82 15.71 -7.20
CA LEU A 104 -17.98 16.81 -6.24
C LEU A 104 -17.72 18.20 -6.84
N THR A 105 -16.96 18.27 -7.93
CA THR A 105 -16.53 19.53 -8.57
C THR A 105 -17.27 19.83 -9.88
N LYS A 106 -18.13 18.91 -10.34
CA LYS A 106 -19.14 19.16 -11.38
C LYS A 106 -20.27 20.04 -10.84
#